data_AF-A0A7I9WVC9-F1
#
_entry.id   AF-A0A7I9WVC9-F1
#
_cell.length_a   1.000
_cell.length_b   1.000
_cell.length_c   1.000
_cell.angle_alpha   90.00
_cell.angle_beta   90.00
_cell.angle_gamma   90.00
#
_symmetry.space_group_name_H-M   'P 1'
#
loop_
_entity.id
_entity.type
_entity.pdbx_description
1 polymer ?
#
loop_
_entity_poly.entity_id
_entity_poly.type
_entity_poly.pdbx_seq_one_letter_code
_entity_poly.pdbx_strand_id
1 'polypeptide(L)'
;MADDAPVTTFVALLFPDITQLDLTGPVQVFSRLPGARIELAWRTLDPVPSDAGFSIMPTTTFDDAPQADIVMVPGGQGAFDLLDDEVALDFVRRQAADARYVTSVCTGAFVLAAAGLLTGRRATTHWASHPMLDILGVQPVHERVVRDGNVFTGGGVTSGIDFALTVAAELAGPAEAAKIQLALEYDPQPPMRAGSPSGADADPAVVEAIRADAWRRREPVVRRAAERLAPNSAD
;
A
#
# COMPACT_ATOMS: atom_id res chain seq x y z
N MET A 1 9.80 8.68 30.92
CA MET A 1 8.84 9.75 30.56
C MET A 1 8.33 9.48 29.17
N ALA A 2 7.33 8.60 29.01
CA ALA A 2 6.83 8.15 27.72
C ALA A 2 5.29 8.12 27.65
N ASP A 3 4.60 8.79 28.57
CA ASP A 3 3.18 8.51 28.86
C ASP A 3 2.21 9.62 28.40
N ASP A 4 2.65 10.52 27.52
CA ASP A 4 1.83 11.67 27.05
C ASP A 4 1.98 11.96 25.54
N ALA A 5 2.57 11.02 24.78
CA ALA A 5 2.57 11.14 23.33
C ALA A 5 1.16 10.81 22.81
N PRO A 6 0.53 11.67 21.98
CA PRO A 6 -0.77 11.35 21.41
C PRO A 6 -0.70 10.05 20.61
N VAL A 7 -1.67 9.17 20.83
CA VAL A 7 -1.76 7.88 20.13
C VAL A 7 -1.93 8.14 18.64
N THR A 8 -1.10 7.52 17.81
CA THR A 8 -1.27 7.50 16.35
C THR A 8 -1.76 6.13 15.92
N THR A 9 -2.98 6.06 15.40
CA THR A 9 -3.64 4.81 15.00
C THR A 9 -3.39 4.54 13.51
N PHE A 10 -2.71 3.43 13.25
CA PHE A 10 -2.46 2.90 11.91
C PHE A 10 -3.46 1.77 11.66
N VAL A 11 -4.30 1.92 10.65
CA VAL A 11 -5.21 0.85 10.21
C VAL A 11 -4.74 0.33 8.86
N ALA A 12 -4.29 -0.92 8.86
CA ALA A 12 -3.84 -1.61 7.68
C ALA A 12 -4.89 -2.60 7.19
N LEU A 13 -5.19 -2.58 5.89
CA LEU A 13 -6.07 -3.56 5.28
C LEU A 13 -5.32 -4.90 5.13
N LEU A 14 -5.89 -5.97 5.67
CA LEU A 14 -5.39 -7.34 5.51
C LEU A 14 -6.38 -8.11 4.64
N PHE A 15 -5.94 -8.93 3.68
CA PHE A 15 -6.83 -9.69 2.78
C PHE A 15 -6.15 -10.97 2.26
N PRO A 16 -6.90 -11.97 1.76
CA PRO A 16 -6.32 -13.19 1.17
C PRO A 16 -5.40 -12.89 -0.02
N ASP A 17 -4.36 -13.68 -0.22
CA ASP A 17 -3.39 -13.50 -1.32
C ASP A 17 -2.69 -12.12 -1.32
N ILE A 18 -2.61 -11.52 -0.13
CA ILE A 18 -1.76 -10.38 0.18
C ILE A 18 -0.29 -10.75 0.03
N THR A 19 0.50 -9.85 -0.56
CA THR A 19 1.97 -9.92 -0.43
C THR A 19 2.32 -9.48 0.98
N GLN A 20 2.55 -10.43 1.87
CA GLN A 20 2.72 -10.18 3.30
C GLN A 20 3.77 -9.09 3.60
N LEU A 21 4.82 -8.98 2.79
CA LEU A 21 5.91 -8.02 3.02
C LEU A 21 5.50 -6.57 2.74
N ASP A 22 4.49 -6.37 1.88
CA ASP A 22 3.88 -5.06 1.64
C ASP A 22 3.16 -4.53 2.89
N LEU A 23 2.74 -5.45 3.78
CA LEU A 23 2.12 -5.15 5.06
C LEU A 23 3.16 -5.12 6.19
N THR A 24 3.90 -6.21 6.37
CA THR A 24 4.76 -6.41 7.55
C THR A 24 5.98 -5.51 7.55
N GLY A 25 6.54 -5.18 6.38
CA GLY A 25 7.66 -4.25 6.25
C GLY A 25 7.36 -2.86 6.85
N PRO A 26 6.37 -2.12 6.33
CA PRO A 26 5.98 -0.83 6.89
C PRO A 26 5.42 -0.93 8.33
N VAL A 27 4.65 -1.97 8.66
CA VAL A 27 4.16 -2.17 10.04
C VAL A 27 5.33 -2.28 11.01
N GLN A 28 6.42 -2.96 10.66
CA GLN A 28 7.61 -3.04 11.53
C GLN A 28 8.26 -1.68 11.77
N VAL A 29 8.21 -0.76 10.81
CA VAL A 29 8.70 0.62 11.00
C VAL A 29 7.73 1.41 11.88
N PHE A 30 6.43 1.37 11.56
CA PHE A 30 5.40 2.12 12.29
C PHE A 30 5.24 1.66 13.73
N SER A 31 5.40 0.37 14.03
CA SER A 31 5.32 -0.16 15.40
C SER A 31 6.41 0.39 16.32
N ARG A 32 7.43 1.07 15.78
CA ARG A 32 8.52 1.69 16.56
C ARG A 32 8.28 3.18 16.83
N LEU A 33 7.27 3.78 16.22
CA LEU A 33 6.90 5.17 16.50
C LEU A 33 6.32 5.30 17.93
N PRO A 34 6.68 6.35 18.67
CA PRO A 34 6.08 6.62 19.98
C PRO A 34 4.56 6.74 19.88
N GLY A 35 3.83 6.00 20.73
CA GLY A 35 2.36 6.04 20.76
C GLY A 35 1.66 5.36 19.57
N ALA A 36 2.37 4.60 18.73
CA ALA A 36 1.75 3.90 17.62
C ALA A 36 0.84 2.76 18.08
N ARG A 37 -0.40 2.77 17.60
CA ARG A 37 -1.35 1.66 17.68
C ARG A 37 -1.51 1.07 16.28
N ILE A 38 -1.22 -0.22 16.13
CA ILE A 38 -1.34 -0.91 14.84
C ILE A 38 -2.59 -1.79 14.86
N GLU A 39 -3.47 -1.61 13.88
CA GLU A 39 -4.64 -2.43 13.66
C GLU A 39 -4.60 -3.07 12.27
N LEU A 40 -4.76 -4.38 12.22
CA LEU A 40 -4.89 -5.17 10.99
C LEU A 40 -6.37 -5.49 10.82
N ALA A 41 -7.03 -4.78 9.90
CA ALA A 41 -8.48 -4.87 9.71
C ALA A 41 -8.83 -5.86 8.60
N TRP A 42 -9.73 -6.79 8.92
CA TRP A 42 -10.37 -7.66 7.92
C TRP A 42 -11.85 -7.93 8.27
N ARG A 43 -12.50 -8.86 7.56
CA ARG A 43 -13.91 -9.19 7.74
C ARG A 43 -14.20 -9.91 9.06
N THR A 44 -13.32 -10.83 9.42
CA THR A 44 -13.41 -11.62 10.64
C THR A 44 -12.05 -11.62 11.33
N LEU A 45 -11.97 -12.22 12.52
CA LEU A 45 -10.70 -12.45 13.21
C LEU A 45 -10.11 -13.83 12.86
N ASP A 46 -10.57 -14.50 11.80
CA ASP A 46 -9.99 -15.75 11.35
C ASP A 46 -8.64 -15.51 10.64
N PRO A 47 -7.71 -16.48 10.64
CA PRO A 47 -6.44 -16.35 9.92
C PRO A 47 -6.64 -16.07 8.42
N VAL A 48 -5.92 -15.07 7.91
CA VAL A 48 -5.98 -14.66 6.50
C VAL A 48 -4.74 -15.18 5.76
N PRO A 49 -4.87 -16.03 4.73
CA PRO A 49 -3.73 -16.61 4.02
C PRO A 49 -3.04 -15.57 3.13
N SER A 50 -1.71 -15.50 3.23
CA SER A 50 -0.86 -14.70 2.32
C SER A 50 -0.41 -15.49 1.10
N ASP A 51 0.13 -14.77 0.10
CA ASP A 51 0.75 -15.37 -1.08
C ASP A 51 2.04 -16.18 -0.79
N ALA A 52 2.54 -16.09 0.45
CA ALA A 52 3.74 -16.78 0.92
C ALA A 52 3.44 -18.11 1.65
N GLY A 53 2.17 -18.55 1.66
CA GLY A 53 1.78 -19.86 2.20
C GLY A 53 1.63 -19.92 3.73
N PHE A 54 1.66 -18.78 4.42
CA PHE A 54 1.30 -18.66 5.84
C PHE A 54 0.17 -17.66 6.05
N SER A 55 -0.52 -17.75 7.18
CA SER A 55 -1.63 -16.86 7.51
C SER A 55 -1.23 -15.77 8.51
N ILE A 56 -1.87 -14.61 8.39
CA ILE A 56 -1.76 -13.48 9.33
C ILE A 56 -3.09 -13.35 10.08
N MET A 57 -3.02 -13.12 11.39
CA MET A 57 -4.21 -12.86 12.20
C MET A 57 -4.63 -11.39 12.12
N PRO A 58 -5.88 -11.09 11.73
CA PRO A 58 -6.46 -9.77 11.93
C PRO A 58 -6.49 -9.40 13.42
N THR A 59 -6.37 -8.11 13.74
CA THR A 59 -6.52 -7.60 15.11
C THR A 59 -7.88 -6.95 15.34
N THR A 60 -8.55 -6.54 14.28
CA THR A 60 -9.88 -5.94 14.32
C THR A 60 -10.70 -6.32 13.09
N THR A 61 -12.02 -6.13 13.18
CA THR A 61 -12.93 -6.29 12.05
C THR A 61 -13.16 -4.96 11.33
N PHE A 62 -13.77 -4.97 10.15
CA PHE A 62 -14.19 -3.74 9.47
C PHE A 62 -15.20 -2.89 10.24
N ASP A 63 -15.99 -3.53 11.11
CA ASP A 63 -17.03 -2.89 11.91
C ASP A 63 -16.45 -2.33 13.22
N ASP A 64 -15.43 -2.99 13.78
CA ASP A 64 -14.81 -2.64 15.06
C ASP A 64 -13.52 -1.82 14.93
N ALA A 65 -13.03 -1.62 13.70
CA ALA A 65 -11.80 -0.86 13.49
C ALA A 65 -11.96 0.59 13.99
N PRO A 66 -11.00 1.10 14.79
CA PRO A 66 -10.99 2.51 15.14
C PRO A 66 -10.79 3.37 13.88
N GLN A 67 -11.09 4.67 13.97
CA GLN A 67 -10.76 5.60 12.89
C GLN A 67 -9.24 5.71 12.77
N ALA A 68 -8.74 5.60 11.54
CA ALA A 68 -7.33 5.70 11.23
C ALA A 68 -6.85 7.15 11.30
N ASP A 69 -5.70 7.37 11.95
CA ASP A 69 -4.87 8.54 11.62
C ASP A 69 -4.12 8.26 10.31
N ILE A 70 -3.77 7.00 10.07
CA ILE A 70 -3.01 6.55 8.89
C ILE A 70 -3.63 5.27 8.34
N VAL A 71 -4.14 5.36 7.12
CA VAL A 71 -4.63 4.19 6.37
C VAL A 71 -3.47 3.58 5.61
N MET A 72 -3.35 2.25 5.63
CA MET A 72 -2.36 1.52 4.85
C MET A 72 -2.99 0.40 4.03
N VAL A 73 -2.85 0.47 2.71
CA VAL A 73 -3.32 -0.56 1.80
C VAL A 73 -2.14 -1.29 1.14
N PRO A 74 -1.83 -2.53 1.55
CA PRO A 74 -0.76 -3.33 0.97
C PRO A 74 -1.17 -3.87 -0.41
N GLY A 75 -0.20 -4.44 -1.14
CA GLY A 75 -0.42 -5.09 -2.42
C GLY A 75 -0.53 -6.61 -2.33
N GLY A 76 -0.26 -7.26 -3.45
CA GLY A 76 -0.51 -8.69 -3.67
C GLY A 76 -1.49 -8.93 -4.80
N GLN A 77 -1.70 -10.22 -5.10
CA GLN A 77 -2.67 -10.59 -6.13
C GLN A 77 -4.09 -10.35 -5.64
N GLY A 78 -4.37 -10.59 -4.36
CA GLY A 78 -5.68 -10.34 -3.76
C GLY A 78 -6.12 -8.87 -3.81
N ALA A 79 -5.20 -7.92 -3.96
CA ALA A 79 -5.54 -6.51 -4.15
C ALA A 79 -6.41 -6.30 -5.40
N PHE A 80 -6.23 -7.13 -6.44
CA PHE A 80 -7.06 -7.07 -7.65
C PHE A 80 -8.45 -7.66 -7.45
N ASP A 81 -8.63 -8.60 -6.53
CA ASP A 81 -9.95 -9.14 -6.19
C ASP A 81 -10.79 -8.10 -5.43
N LEU A 82 -10.13 -7.23 -4.66
CA LEU A 82 -10.78 -6.14 -3.93
C LEU A 82 -11.33 -5.03 -4.82
N LEU A 83 -10.92 -4.94 -6.09
CA LEU A 83 -11.38 -3.89 -7.00
C LEU A 83 -12.90 -3.97 -7.26
N ASP A 84 -13.48 -5.17 -7.18
CA ASP A 84 -14.91 -5.44 -7.34
C ASP A 84 -15.63 -5.59 -5.97
N ASP A 85 -14.95 -5.35 -4.85
CA ASP A 85 -15.43 -5.61 -3.50
C ASP A 85 -15.86 -4.32 -2.79
N GLU A 86 -17.11 -3.91 -2.97
CA GLU A 86 -17.61 -2.66 -2.38
C GLU A 86 -17.55 -2.62 -0.85
N VAL A 87 -17.57 -3.75 -0.16
CA VAL A 87 -17.44 -3.75 1.32
C VAL A 87 -16.03 -3.34 1.73
N ALA A 88 -15.01 -3.89 1.06
CA ALA A 88 -13.62 -3.50 1.31
C ALA A 88 -13.33 -2.07 0.83
N LEU A 89 -13.85 -1.67 -0.33
CA LEU A 89 -13.68 -0.32 -0.86
C LEU A 89 -14.35 0.73 0.03
N ASP A 90 -15.57 0.48 0.52
CA ASP A 90 -16.26 1.36 1.46
C ASP A 90 -15.49 1.48 2.78
N PHE A 91 -14.99 0.36 3.33
CA PHE A 91 -14.13 0.39 4.51
C PHE A 91 -12.91 1.31 4.31
N VAL A 92 -12.22 1.19 3.17
CA VAL A 92 -11.08 2.05 2.82
C VAL A 92 -11.51 3.52 2.69
N ARG A 93 -12.65 3.81 2.06
CA ARG A 93 -13.18 5.19 1.95
C ARG A 93 -13.48 5.79 3.33
N ARG A 94 -14.13 5.03 4.22
CA ARG A 94 -14.46 5.47 5.59
C ARG A 94 -13.22 5.77 6.41
N GLN A 95 -12.23 4.88 6.36
CA GLN A 95 -10.96 5.06 7.05
C GLN A 95 -10.17 6.26 6.47
N ALA A 96 -10.24 6.49 5.16
CA ALA A 96 -9.53 7.58 4.50
C ALA A 96 -10.16 8.97 4.74
N ALA A 97 -11.42 9.06 5.17
CA ALA A 97 -12.19 10.31 5.24
C ALA A 97 -11.54 11.36 6.17
N ASP A 98 -11.08 10.93 7.35
CA ASP A 98 -10.44 11.80 8.34
C ASP A 98 -8.96 11.49 8.56
N ALA A 99 -8.41 10.55 7.80
CA ALA A 99 -7.02 10.13 7.98
C ALA A 99 -6.05 11.27 7.63
N ARG A 100 -5.09 11.48 8.54
CA ARG A 100 -3.96 12.38 8.30
C ARG A 100 -3.18 11.95 7.07
N TYR A 101 -2.95 10.64 6.89
CA TYR A 101 -2.31 10.09 5.68
C TYR A 101 -3.06 8.87 5.13
N VAL A 102 -3.21 8.85 3.81
CA VAL A 102 -3.72 7.69 3.05
C VAL A 102 -2.55 7.06 2.31
N THR A 103 -2.23 5.81 2.64
CA THR A 103 -1.00 5.18 2.16
C THR A 103 -1.25 3.86 1.46
N SER A 104 -0.39 3.51 0.50
CA SER A 104 -0.37 2.18 -0.09
C SER A 104 1.03 1.74 -0.49
N VAL A 105 1.19 0.43 -0.66
CA VAL A 105 2.39 -0.21 -1.18
C VAL A 105 2.02 -1.06 -2.38
N CYS A 106 2.88 -1.07 -3.40
CA CYS A 106 2.79 -2.01 -4.51
C CYS A 106 1.42 -1.88 -5.18
N THR A 107 0.73 -2.99 -5.39
CA THR A 107 -0.58 -3.02 -6.05
C THR A 107 -1.73 -2.52 -5.17
N GLY A 108 -1.49 -2.17 -3.90
CA GLY A 108 -2.49 -1.53 -3.04
C GLY A 108 -2.95 -0.16 -3.57
N ALA A 109 -2.13 0.49 -4.40
CA ALA A 109 -2.53 1.71 -5.11
C ALA A 109 -3.76 1.51 -6.01
N PHE A 110 -3.97 0.31 -6.56
CA PHE A 110 -5.17 0.01 -7.36
C PHE A 110 -6.44 -0.01 -6.51
N VAL A 111 -6.36 -0.47 -5.26
CA VAL A 111 -7.48 -0.47 -4.31
C VAL A 111 -7.82 0.98 -3.93
N LEU A 112 -6.82 1.81 -3.63
CA LEU A 112 -7.04 3.24 -3.38
C LEU A 112 -7.66 3.94 -4.60
N ALA A 113 -7.19 3.62 -5.81
CA ALA A 113 -7.74 4.17 -7.04
C ALA A 113 -9.20 3.73 -7.25
N ALA A 114 -9.52 2.44 -7.09
CA ALA A 114 -10.88 1.91 -7.17
C ALA A 114 -11.82 2.46 -6.08
N ALA A 115 -11.27 2.83 -4.92
CA ALA A 115 -12.00 3.56 -3.88
C ALA A 115 -12.29 5.03 -4.26
N GLY A 116 -11.74 5.53 -5.37
CA GLY A 116 -11.89 6.92 -5.83
C GLY A 116 -10.90 7.89 -5.18
N LEU A 117 -9.89 7.40 -4.47
CA LEU A 117 -8.99 8.23 -3.65
C LEU A 117 -7.79 8.77 -4.45
N LEU A 118 -7.51 8.24 -5.65
CA LEU A 118 -6.35 8.59 -6.47
C LEU A 118 -6.69 9.28 -7.81
N THR A 119 -7.97 9.47 -8.14
CA THR A 119 -8.36 10.12 -9.41
C THR A 119 -7.76 11.53 -9.50
N GLY A 120 -7.01 11.80 -10.58
CA GLY A 120 -6.31 13.05 -10.81
C GLY A 120 -5.03 13.26 -9.99
N ARG A 121 -4.66 12.33 -9.08
CA ARG A 121 -3.49 12.44 -8.21
C ARG A 121 -2.26 11.77 -8.80
N ARG A 122 -1.08 12.23 -8.38
CA ARG A 122 0.21 11.58 -8.62
C ARG A 122 0.35 10.36 -7.72
N ALA A 123 0.66 9.21 -8.30
CA ALA A 123 0.93 7.99 -7.54
C ALA A 123 1.89 7.03 -8.26
N THR A 124 2.49 6.12 -7.50
CA THR A 124 3.26 4.98 -8.00
C THR A 124 2.61 3.66 -7.56
N THR A 125 3.11 2.55 -8.10
CA THR A 125 2.68 1.18 -7.78
C THR A 125 3.81 0.22 -8.16
N HIS A 126 3.56 -1.10 -8.10
CA HIS A 126 4.48 -2.09 -8.60
C HIS A 126 4.79 -1.89 -10.09
N TRP A 127 6.06 -1.94 -10.47
CA TRP A 127 6.53 -1.65 -11.83
C TRP A 127 5.85 -2.45 -12.93
N ALA A 128 5.49 -3.71 -12.68
CA ALA A 128 4.82 -4.57 -13.65
C ALA A 128 3.36 -4.17 -13.91
N SER A 129 2.73 -3.48 -12.95
CA SER A 129 1.35 -2.98 -13.08
C SER A 129 1.29 -1.48 -13.36
N HIS A 130 2.41 -0.76 -13.28
CA HIS A 130 2.46 0.70 -13.39
C HIS A 130 1.74 1.27 -14.62
N PRO A 131 1.83 0.67 -15.82
CA PRO A 131 1.11 1.16 -17.00
C PRO A 131 -0.43 1.07 -16.93
N MET A 132 -1.01 0.46 -15.90
CA MET A 132 -2.46 0.34 -15.72
C MET A 132 -3.05 1.41 -14.78
N LEU A 133 -2.22 2.23 -14.13
CA LEU A 133 -2.71 3.29 -13.24
C LEU A 133 -3.48 4.38 -13.99
N ASP A 134 -3.06 4.71 -15.21
CA ASP A 134 -3.70 5.72 -16.06
C ASP A 134 -5.15 5.36 -16.43
N ILE A 135 -5.45 4.06 -16.56
CA ILE A 135 -6.79 3.53 -16.82
C ILE A 135 -7.77 3.98 -15.73
N LEU A 136 -7.30 4.16 -14.48
CA LEU A 136 -8.10 4.61 -13.34
C LEU A 136 -8.06 6.14 -13.13
N GLY A 137 -7.56 6.89 -14.12
CA GLY A 137 -7.45 8.35 -14.04
C GLY A 137 -6.38 8.84 -13.07
N VAL A 138 -5.43 8.00 -12.69
CA VAL A 138 -4.28 8.35 -11.84
C VAL A 138 -3.15 8.89 -12.72
N GLN A 139 -2.37 9.86 -12.22
CA GLN A 139 -1.16 10.33 -12.89
C GLN A 139 0.05 9.48 -12.46
N PRO A 140 0.53 8.53 -13.29
CA PRO A 140 1.55 7.58 -12.86
C PRO A 140 2.93 8.25 -12.77
N VAL A 141 3.64 8.04 -11.66
CA VAL A 141 4.99 8.59 -11.41
C VAL A 141 5.96 7.46 -11.13
N HIS A 142 7.10 7.44 -11.82
CA HIS A 142 8.15 6.42 -11.66
C HIS A 142 9.15 6.79 -10.55
N GLU A 143 8.66 6.84 -9.31
CA GLU A 143 9.49 7.01 -8.12
C GLU A 143 9.23 5.87 -7.14
N ARG A 144 10.18 5.62 -6.23
CA ARG A 144 10.08 4.56 -5.22
C ARG A 144 9.01 4.85 -4.18
N VAL A 145 8.87 6.12 -3.82
CA VAL A 145 7.83 6.66 -2.93
C VAL A 145 7.34 7.96 -3.57
N VAL A 146 6.04 8.09 -3.76
CA VAL A 146 5.40 9.30 -4.29
C VAL A 146 4.50 9.88 -3.22
N ARG A 147 4.63 11.19 -2.98
CA ARG A 147 3.74 11.97 -2.13
C ARG A 147 2.93 12.94 -2.98
N ASP A 148 1.61 12.95 -2.76
CA ASP A 148 0.68 13.94 -3.29
C ASP A 148 -0.28 14.41 -2.19
N GLY A 149 0.03 15.57 -1.59
CA GLY A 149 -0.67 16.08 -0.41
C GLY A 149 -0.55 15.12 0.79
N ASN A 150 -1.70 14.57 1.21
CA ASN A 150 -1.81 13.59 2.28
C ASN A 150 -1.70 12.13 1.81
N VAL A 151 -1.54 11.89 0.51
CA VAL A 151 -1.43 10.54 -0.06
C VAL A 151 0.03 10.17 -0.23
N PHE A 152 0.40 8.97 0.23
CA PHE A 152 1.70 8.36 -0.03
C PHE A 152 1.52 7.02 -0.75
N THR A 153 2.23 6.81 -1.85
CA THR A 153 2.24 5.52 -2.54
C THR A 153 3.67 5.02 -2.67
N GLY A 154 3.90 3.78 -2.29
CA GLY A 154 5.16 3.07 -2.46
C GLY A 154 5.12 2.18 -3.69
N GLY A 155 6.26 2.04 -4.36
CA GLY A 155 6.45 1.12 -5.48
C GLY A 155 6.38 -0.36 -5.08
N GLY A 156 7.27 -1.19 -5.61
CA GLY A 156 7.23 -2.64 -5.35
C GLY A 156 7.71 -3.02 -3.95
N VAL A 157 6.87 -3.79 -3.24
CA VAL A 157 7.19 -4.62 -2.08
C VAL A 157 8.00 -3.93 -0.98
N THR A 158 9.33 -3.98 -1.07
CA THR A 158 10.23 -3.43 -0.05
C THR A 158 10.23 -1.91 0.02
N SER A 159 9.68 -1.22 -0.98
CA SER A 159 9.40 0.23 -0.87
C SER A 159 8.50 0.56 0.32
N GLY A 160 7.76 -0.45 0.82
CA GLY A 160 7.07 -0.45 2.10
C GLY A 160 7.90 0.14 3.24
N ILE A 161 9.15 -0.28 3.37
CA ILE A 161 10.02 0.14 4.47
C ILE A 161 10.44 1.62 4.29
N ASP A 162 10.81 2.02 3.08
CA ASP A 162 11.28 3.38 2.79
C ASP A 162 10.18 4.43 2.89
N PHE A 163 8.96 4.12 2.44
CA PHE A 163 7.84 5.03 2.63
C PHE A 163 7.50 5.15 4.11
N ALA A 164 7.56 4.06 4.88
CA ALA A 164 7.26 4.11 6.31
C ALA A 164 8.29 4.95 7.07
N LEU A 165 9.58 4.89 6.69
CA LEU A 165 10.61 5.78 7.23
C LEU A 165 10.37 7.25 6.83
N THR A 166 9.89 7.49 5.61
CA THR A 166 9.51 8.83 5.13
C THR A 166 8.34 9.39 5.97
N VAL A 167 7.31 8.59 6.19
CA VAL A 167 6.15 8.95 7.01
C VAL A 167 6.55 9.11 8.49
N ALA A 168 7.42 8.24 9.02
CA ALA A 168 7.95 8.37 10.37
C ALA A 168 8.66 9.72 10.59
N ALA A 169 9.42 10.20 9.59
CA ALA A 169 10.08 11.50 9.65
C ALA A 169 9.07 12.67 9.67
N GLU A 170 7.95 12.55 8.96
CA GLU A 170 6.86 13.55 8.96
C GLU A 170 6.06 13.57 10.27
N LEU A 171 5.97 12.44 10.96
CA LEU A 171 5.20 12.29 12.20
C LEU A 171 6.01 12.66 13.45
N ALA A 172 7.23 12.13 13.56
CA ALA A 172 8.05 12.20 14.77
C ALA A 172 9.38 12.94 14.56
N GLY A 173 9.62 13.47 13.35
CA GLY A 173 10.83 14.18 12.99
C GLY A 173 11.96 13.27 12.50
N PRO A 174 12.94 13.83 11.77
CA PRO A 174 14.01 13.07 11.13
C PRO A 174 14.91 12.32 12.13
N ALA A 175 15.07 12.83 13.35
CA ALA A 175 15.89 12.19 14.37
C ALA A 175 15.29 10.85 14.86
N GLU A 176 13.97 10.82 15.08
CA GLU A 176 13.30 9.58 15.50
C GLU A 176 13.26 8.58 14.34
N ALA A 177 12.99 9.02 13.11
CA ALA A 177 13.04 8.15 11.93
C ALA A 177 14.44 7.53 11.73
N ALA A 178 15.52 8.31 11.89
CA ALA A 178 16.89 7.80 11.83
C ALA A 178 17.20 6.80 12.95
N LYS A 179 16.69 7.05 14.17
CA LYS A 179 16.80 6.11 15.29
C LYS A 179 16.06 4.79 15.00
N ILE A 180 14.86 4.85 14.43
CA ILE A 180 14.11 3.65 14.01
C ILE A 180 14.89 2.89 12.94
N GLN A 181 15.39 3.59 11.91
CA GLN A 181 16.22 2.98 10.86
C GLN A 181 17.44 2.25 11.45
N LEU A 182 18.17 2.91 12.37
CA LEU A 182 19.33 2.32 13.04
C LEU A 182 18.95 1.13 13.92
N ALA A 183 17.84 1.21 14.66
CA ALA A 183 17.38 0.12 15.53
C ALA A 183 16.94 -1.13 14.75
N LEU A 184 16.50 -0.95 13.50
CA LEU A 184 16.18 -2.04 12.58
C LEU A 184 17.40 -2.51 11.77
N GLU A 185 18.54 -1.82 11.89
CA GLU A 185 19.73 -2.01 11.05
C GLU A 185 19.36 -2.02 9.56
N TYR A 186 18.47 -1.11 9.16
CA TYR A 186 18.03 -1.01 7.77
C TYR A 186 19.08 -0.30 6.91
N ASP A 187 20.13 -1.05 6.59
CA ASP A 187 21.22 -0.74 5.66
C ASP A 187 21.28 -1.82 4.55
N PRO A 188 20.35 -1.79 3.58
CA PRO A 188 20.23 -2.86 2.60
C PRO A 188 21.47 -2.94 1.70
N GLN A 189 22.05 -4.14 1.58
CA GLN A 189 23.16 -4.48 0.67
C GLN A 189 22.73 -5.56 -0.34
N PRO A 190 21.89 -5.24 -1.35
CA PRO A 190 21.38 -6.24 -2.28
C PRO A 190 22.53 -6.94 -3.04
N PRO A 191 22.54 -8.29 -3.13
CA PRO A 191 23.60 -9.02 -3.81
C PRO A 191 23.54 -8.92 -5.34
N MET A 192 22.43 -8.37 -5.88
CA MET A 192 22.17 -8.22 -7.31
C MET A 192 21.54 -6.84 -7.58
N ARG A 193 21.81 -6.28 -8.77
CA ARG A 193 21.27 -5.00 -9.25
C ARG A 193 20.07 -5.20 -10.18
N ALA A 194 19.19 -6.15 -9.84
CA ALA A 194 17.98 -6.51 -10.58
C ALA A 194 16.67 -6.04 -9.91
N GLY A 195 16.74 -5.22 -8.86
CA GLY A 195 15.57 -4.72 -8.12
C GLY A 195 14.73 -3.66 -8.84
N SER A 196 15.15 -3.23 -10.04
CA SER A 196 14.44 -2.27 -10.90
C SER A 196 14.39 -2.83 -12.32
N PRO A 197 13.33 -2.57 -13.11
CA PRO A 197 13.27 -2.91 -14.54
C PRO A 197 14.41 -2.30 -15.37
N SER A 198 14.99 -1.20 -14.89
CA SER A 198 16.15 -0.52 -15.50
C SER A 198 17.46 -0.86 -14.79
N GLY A 199 17.47 -1.87 -13.92
CA GLY A 199 18.66 -2.31 -13.19
C GLY A 199 19.69 -2.95 -14.10
N ALA A 200 20.97 -2.88 -13.71
CA ALA A 200 22.08 -3.38 -14.53
C ALA A 200 22.03 -4.90 -14.75
N ASP A 201 21.46 -5.64 -13.79
CA ASP A 201 21.33 -7.10 -13.85
C ASP A 201 19.91 -7.54 -14.25
N ALA A 202 19.04 -6.61 -14.65
CA ALA A 202 17.68 -6.92 -15.09
C ALA A 202 17.67 -7.28 -16.58
N ASP A 203 17.32 -8.53 -16.91
CA ASP A 203 17.15 -8.97 -18.31
C ASP A 203 15.90 -8.29 -18.92
N PRO A 204 16.03 -7.48 -19.99
CA PRO A 204 14.90 -6.82 -20.63
C PRO A 204 13.82 -7.79 -21.13
N ALA A 205 14.19 -8.99 -21.60
CA ALA A 205 13.22 -9.97 -22.06
C ALA A 205 12.36 -10.50 -20.91
N VAL A 206 12.97 -10.69 -19.73
CA VAL A 206 12.26 -11.10 -18.51
C VAL A 206 11.34 -9.98 -18.01
N VAL A 207 11.82 -8.72 -18.04
CA VAL A 207 11.01 -7.55 -17.69
C VAL A 207 9.75 -7.45 -18.55
N GLU A 208 9.91 -7.57 -19.87
CA GLU A 208 8.78 -7.51 -20.80
C GLU A 208 7.84 -8.71 -20.66
N ALA A 209 8.36 -9.92 -20.42
CA ALA A 209 7.53 -11.09 -20.16
C ALA A 209 6.65 -10.93 -18.90
N ILE A 210 7.21 -10.40 -17.81
CA ILE A 210 6.47 -10.15 -16.56
C ILE A 210 5.42 -9.07 -16.76
N ARG A 211 5.74 -7.97 -17.47
CA ARG A 211 4.76 -6.91 -17.80
C ARG A 211 3.62 -7.45 -18.63
N ALA A 212 3.92 -8.20 -19.68
CA ALA A 212 2.91 -8.78 -20.56
C ALA A 212 1.99 -9.74 -19.78
N ASP A 213 2.55 -10.52 -18.85
CA ASP A 213 1.75 -11.39 -18.00
C ASP A 213 0.87 -10.63 -17.01
N ALA A 214 1.42 -9.63 -16.33
CA ALA A 214 0.67 -8.76 -15.44
C ALA A 214 -0.49 -8.08 -16.18
N TRP A 215 -0.24 -7.53 -17.37
CA TRP A 215 -1.26 -6.92 -18.20
C TRP A 215 -2.38 -7.90 -18.55
N ARG A 216 -2.05 -9.07 -19.11
CA ARG A 216 -3.05 -10.09 -19.48
C ARG A 216 -3.95 -10.49 -18.31
N ARG A 217 -3.39 -10.62 -17.10
CA ARG A 217 -4.14 -11.08 -15.93
C ARG A 217 -4.96 -9.98 -15.26
N ARG A 218 -4.46 -8.74 -15.24
CA ARG A 218 -4.98 -7.67 -14.38
C ARG A 218 -5.78 -6.62 -15.13
N GLU A 219 -5.47 -6.38 -16.40
CA GLU A 219 -6.14 -5.34 -17.17
C GLU A 219 -7.67 -5.48 -17.23
N PRO A 220 -8.25 -6.70 -17.38
CA PRO A 220 -9.71 -6.83 -17.43
C PRO A 220 -10.41 -6.36 -16.16
N VAL A 221 -9.83 -6.60 -14.98
CA VAL A 221 -10.43 -6.14 -13.70
C VAL A 221 -10.18 -4.65 -13.46
N VAL A 222 -9.02 -4.13 -13.87
CA VAL A 222 -8.74 -2.69 -13.80
C VAL A 222 -9.71 -1.90 -14.68
N ARG A 223 -10.03 -2.37 -15.89
CA ARG A 223 -11.01 -1.72 -16.78
C ARG A 223 -12.41 -1.68 -16.18
N ARG A 224 -12.88 -2.80 -15.59
CA ARG A 224 -14.18 -2.82 -14.91
C ARG A 224 -14.24 -1.83 -13.74
N ALA A 225 -13.15 -1.71 -12.98
CA ALA A 225 -13.06 -0.71 -11.91
C ALA A 225 -13.11 0.72 -12.45
N ALA A 226 -12.41 1.00 -13.57
CA ALA A 226 -12.47 2.32 -14.21
C ALA A 226 -13.88 2.67 -14.72
N GLU A 227 -14.61 1.71 -15.29
CA GLU A 227 -15.99 1.93 -15.74
C GLU A 227 -16.93 2.32 -14.59
N ARG A 228 -16.72 1.80 -13.37
CA ARG A 228 -17.49 2.18 -12.19
C ARG A 228 -17.13 3.57 -11.64
N LEU A 229 -15.89 4.00 -11.84
CA LEU A 229 -15.41 5.32 -11.42
C LEU A 229 -15.84 6.43 -12.38
N ALA A 230 -16.18 6.09 -13.62
CA ALA A 230 -16.67 7.07 -14.58
C ALA A 230 -17.93 7.74 -14.01
N PRO A 231 -18.01 9.09 -13.99
CA PRO A 231 -19.24 9.76 -13.58
C PRO A 231 -20.36 9.26 -14.48
N ASN A 232 -21.47 8.79 -13.88
CA ASN A 232 -22.67 8.49 -14.66
C ASN A 232 -22.99 9.71 -15.51
N SER A 233 -22.84 9.59 -16.83
CA SER A 233 -23.28 10.58 -17.79
C SER A 233 -24.81 10.52 -17.87
N ALA A 234 -25.47 10.98 -16.81
CA ALA A 234 -26.90 11.18 -16.72
C ALA A 234 -27.18 12.31 -15.74
N ASP A 235 -27.25 13.53 -16.28
CA ASP A 235 -28.33 14.50 -16.04
C ASP A 235 -28.34 15.54 -17.18
#